data_AF-A0A9E5DZH2-F1
#
_entry.id   AF-A0A9E5DZH2-F1
#
_cell.length_a   1.000
_cell.length_b   1.000
_cell.length_c   1.000
_cell.angle_alpha   90.00
_cell.angle_beta   90.00
_cell.angle_gamma   90.00
#
_symmetry.space_group_name_H-M   'P 1'
#
loop_
_entity.id
_entity.type
_entity.pdbx_description
1 polymer ?
#
loop_
_entity_poly.entity_id
_entity_poly.type
_entity_poly.pdbx_seq_one_letter_code
_entity_poly.pdbx_strand_id
1 'polypeptide(L)' 'MNAKDRQADAQWRDQCRRQMKRPLAARLKYGFNYVYKPVLDDAPWRSFKTMAEYRRWCANNLPEYLGFKPAQ' A
#
# COMPACT_ATOMS: atom_id res chain seq x y z
N MET A 1 1.80 23.13 -18.57
CA MET A 1 2.83 22.56 -17.68
C MET A 1 4.02 23.50 -17.67
N ASN A 2 4.39 24.05 -16.51
CA ASN A 2 5.45 25.07 -16.41
C ASN A 2 6.85 24.41 -16.46
N ALA A 3 7.92 25.22 -16.40
CA ALA A 3 9.29 24.70 -16.45
C ALA A 3 9.65 23.80 -15.25
N LYS A 4 9.16 24.11 -14.05
CA LYS A 4 9.36 23.29 -12.84
C LYS A 4 8.66 21.94 -12.95
N ASP A 5 7.43 21.93 -13.46
CA ASP A 5 6.67 20.69 -13.67
C ASP A 5 7.40 19.74 -14.64
N ARG A 6 7.98 20.29 -15.73
CA ARG A 6 8.78 19.51 -16.69
C ARG A 6 10.07 18.97 -16.05
N GLN A 7 10.72 19.75 -15.20
CA GLN A 7 11.89 19.31 -14.44
C GLN A 7 11.52 18.18 -13.46
N ALA A 8 10.41 18.31 -12.74
CA ALA A 8 9.93 17.29 -11.82
C ALA A 8 9.60 15.97 -12.53
N ASP A 9 8.90 16.00 -13.66
CA ASP A 9 8.62 14.81 -14.48
C ASP A 9 9.91 14.15 -14.96
N ALA A 10 10.89 14.93 -15.44
CA ALA A 10 12.18 14.39 -15.88
C ALA A 10 12.95 13.71 -14.73
N GLN A 11 12.97 14.32 -13.54
CA GLN A 11 13.61 13.76 -12.34
C GLN A 11 12.92 12.47 -11.87
N TRP A 12 11.59 12.45 -11.90
CA TRP A 12 10.80 11.26 -11.56
C TRP A 12 11.09 10.11 -12.52
N ARG A 13 11.07 10.37 -13.84
CA ARG A 13 11.42 9.35 -14.85
C ARG A 13 12.83 8.82 -14.67
N ASP A 14 13.79 9.69 -14.35
CA ASP A 14 15.16 9.27 -14.08
C ASP A 14 15.27 8.41 -12.82
N GLN A 15 14.56 8.77 -11.75
CA GLN A 15 14.46 7.95 -10.55
C GLN A 15 13.92 6.56 -10.88
N CYS A 16 12.83 6.45 -11.65
CA CYS A 16 12.29 5.17 -12.09
C CYS A 16 13.32 4.34 -12.85
N ARG A 17 14.04 4.93 -13.80
CA ARG A 17 15.12 4.24 -14.55
C ARG A 17 16.23 3.74 -13.62
N ARG A 18 16.65 4.52 -12.63
CA ARG A 18 17.66 4.11 -11.64
C ARG A 18 17.17 2.96 -10.76
N GLN A 19 15.90 2.97 -10.34
CA GLN A 19 15.29 1.87 -9.59
C GLN A 19 15.31 0.56 -10.39
N MET A 20 14.97 0.64 -11.69
CA MET A 20 15.01 -0.52 -12.59
C MET A 20 16.42 -1.08 -12.80
N LYS A 21 17.47 -0.28 -12.63
CA LYS A 21 18.87 -0.75 -12.74
C LYS A 21 19.43 -1.35 -11.44
N ARG A 22 18.69 -1.35 -10.33
CA ARG A 22 19.19 -1.87 -9.05
C ARG A 22 19.47 -3.38 -9.12
N PRO A 23 20.63 -3.85 -8.62
CA PRO A 23 20.93 -5.28 -8.50
C PRO A 23 19.88 -6.02 -7.66
N LEU A 24 19.65 -7.30 -7.95
CA LEU A 24 18.67 -8.13 -7.23
C LEU A 24 18.92 -8.12 -5.71
N ALA A 25 20.17 -8.25 -5.27
CA ALA A 25 20.52 -8.21 -3.85
C ALA A 25 20.06 -6.92 -3.16
N ALA A 26 20.18 -5.77 -3.84
CA ALA A 26 19.70 -4.49 -3.31
C ALA A 26 18.17 -4.43 -3.27
N ARG A 27 17.49 -5.01 -4.28
CA ARG A 27 16.02 -5.10 -4.29
C ARG A 27 15.50 -5.99 -3.16
N LEU A 28 16.13 -7.12 -2.88
CA LEU A 28 15.75 -7.97 -1.75
C LEU A 28 16.02 -7.27 -0.41
N LYS A 29 17.17 -6.61 -0.27
CA LYS A 29 17.54 -5.91 0.98
C LYS A 29 16.62 -4.73 1.33
N TYR A 30 16.19 -3.96 0.32
CA TYR A 30 15.49 -2.70 0.53
C TYR A 30 14.06 -2.65 -0.04
N GLY A 31 13.62 -3.68 -0.75
CA GLY A 31 12.33 -3.71 -1.43
C GLY A 31 11.20 -4.31 -0.61
N PHE A 32 11.52 -5.03 0.48
CA PHE A 32 10.53 -5.52 1.41
C PHE A 32 10.40 -4.56 2.58
N ASN A 33 9.16 -4.26 2.95
CA ASN A 33 8.81 -3.63 4.20
C ASN A 33 7.83 -4.53 4.95
N TYR A 34 7.82 -4.41 6.28
CA TYR A 34 6.73 -4.95 7.06
C TYR A 34 5.57 -3.95 6.99
N VAL A 35 4.43 -4.42 6.52
CA VAL A 35 3.16 -3.69 6.58
C VAL A 35 2.27 -4.53 7.47
N TYR A 36 1.80 -3.95 8.56
CA TYR A 36 0.82 -4.60 9.41
C TYR A 36 -0.45 -4.91 8.61
N LYS A 37 -0.84 -6.18 8.64
CA LYS A 37 -2.00 -6.76 7.97
C LYS A 37 -2.97 -7.20 9.08
N PRO A 38 -3.97 -6.37 9.40
CA PRO A 38 -5.01 -6.73 10.35
C PRO A 38 -5.60 -8.10 10.02
N VAL A 39 -5.96 -8.87 11.05
CA VAL A 39 -6.27 -10.30 10.97
C VAL A 39 -5.03 -11.17 10.78
N LEU A 40 -4.29 -11.07 9.68
CA LEU A 40 -3.16 -11.98 9.40
C LEU A 40 -2.06 -11.92 10.46
N ASP A 41 -1.83 -10.73 11.02
CA ASP A 41 -0.83 -10.55 12.09
C ASP A 41 -1.43 -10.73 13.50
N ASP A 42 -2.75 -10.81 13.63
CA ASP A 42 -3.46 -10.85 14.93
C ASP A 42 -4.09 -12.22 15.26
N ALA A 43 -4.43 -13.00 14.23
CA ALA A 43 -5.21 -14.23 14.35
C ALA A 43 -4.98 -15.17 13.15
N PRO A 44 -5.12 -16.50 13.31
CA PRO A 44 -4.94 -17.44 12.21
C PRO A 44 -5.95 -17.25 11.07
N TRP A 45 -7.18 -16.85 11.37
CA TRP A 45 -8.23 -16.56 10.39
C TRP A 45 -9.38 -15.75 11.01
N ARG A 46 -10.22 -15.17 10.15
CA ARG A 46 -11.50 -14.54 10.53
C ARG A 46 -12.53 -14.79 9.43
N SER A 47 -13.78 -15.07 9.82
CA SER A 47 -14.91 -15.16 8.90
C SER A 47 -16.13 -14.42 9.45
N PHE A 48 -17.09 -14.13 8.56
CA PHE A 48 -18.34 -13.45 8.87
C PHE A 48 -19.50 -14.23 8.26
N LYS A 49 -20.68 -14.21 8.90
CA LYS A 49 -21.87 -14.89 8.36
C LYS A 49 -22.51 -14.08 7.24
N THR A 50 -22.35 -12.75 7.28
CA THR A 50 -22.90 -11.85 6.26
C THR A 50 -21.90 -10.79 5.82
N MET A 51 -22.12 -10.24 4.63
CA MET A 51 -21.34 -9.10 4.13
C MET A 51 -21.56 -7.82 4.96
N ALA A 52 -22.73 -7.68 5.60
CA ALA A 52 -23.01 -6.53 6.47
C ALA A 52 -22.13 -6.57 7.74
N GLU A 53 -21.98 -7.74 8.35
CA GLU A 53 -21.08 -7.96 9.48
C GLU A 53 -19.62 -7.68 9.10
N TYR A 54 -19.18 -8.19 7.95
CA TYR A 54 -17.84 -7.92 7.39
C TYR A 54 -17.58 -6.42 7.23
N ARG A 55 -18.47 -5.70 6.53
CA ARG A 55 -18.31 -4.25 6.30
C ARG A 55 -18.31 -3.46 7.60
N ARG A 56 -19.19 -3.79 8.56
CA ARG A 56 -19.23 -3.15 9.88
C ARG A 56 -17.93 -3.37 10.64
N TRP A 57 -17.39 -4.60 10.62
CA TRP A 57 -16.11 -4.88 11.25
C TRP A 57 -14.98 -4.10 10.59
N CYS A 58 -14.91 -4.05 9.26
CA CYS A 58 -13.90 -3.27 8.55
C CYS A 58 -13.97 -1.78 8.89
N ALA A 59 -15.17 -1.19 8.89
CA ALA A 59 -15.37 0.22 9.22
C ALA A 59 -14.88 0.57 10.62
N ASN A 60 -15.07 -0.32 11.60
CA ASN A 60 -14.73 -0.07 13.00
C ASN A 60 -13.28 -0.41 13.37
N ASN A 61 -12.65 -1.37 12.69
CA ASN A 61 -11.37 -1.95 13.13
C ASN A 61 -10.21 -1.69 12.15
N LEU A 62 -10.48 -1.47 10.86
CA LEU A 62 -9.40 -1.27 9.89
C LEU A 62 -9.01 0.21 9.78
N PRO A 63 -7.70 0.50 9.67
CA PRO A 63 -7.22 1.83 9.33
C PRO A 63 -7.81 2.37 8.03
N GLU A 64 -7.98 3.70 7.96
CA GLU A 64 -8.59 4.37 6.80
C GLU A 64 -7.79 4.19 5.52
N TYR A 65 -6.45 4.20 5.60
CA TYR A 65 -5.57 4.05 4.44
C TYR A 65 -5.74 2.71 3.69
N LEU A 66 -6.42 1.72 4.30
CA LEU A 66 -6.73 0.45 3.65
C LEU A 66 -7.97 0.53 2.74
N GLY A 67 -8.73 1.63 2.75
CA GLY A 67 -9.82 1.85 1.79
C GLY A 67 -11.12 1.07 2.06
N PHE A 68 -11.31 0.53 3.26
CA PHE A 68 -12.54 -0.20 3.63
C PHE A 68 -13.58 0.64 4.37
N LYS A 69 -13.37 1.95 4.49
CA LYS A 69 -14.35 2.84 5.10
C LYS A 69 -15.58 2.96 4.16
N PRO A 70 -16.79 3.11 4.72
CA PRO A 70 -17.97 3.42 3.91
C PRO A 70 -17.73 4.68 3.06
N ALA A 71 -18.24 4.68 1.83
CA ALA A 71 -18.28 5.90 1.04
C ALA A 71 -19.15 6.95 1.75
N GLN A 72 -18.69 8.19 1.76
CA GLN A 72 -19.47 9.35 2.21
C GLN A 72 -20.36 9.88 1.08
#